data_AF-A0A1G6N7Y2-F1
#
_entry.id   AF-A0A1G6N7Y2-F1
#
_cell.length_a   1.000
_cell.length_b   1.000
_cell.length_c   1.000
_cell.angle_alpha   90.00
_cell.angle_beta   90.00
_cell.angle_gamma   90.00
#
_symmetry.space_group_name_H-M   'P 1'
#
loop_
_entity.id
_entity.type
_entity.pdbx_description
1 polymer ?
#
loop_
_entity_poly.entity_id
_entity_poly.type
_entity_poly.pdbx_seq_one_letter_code
_entity_poly.pdbx_strand_id
1 'polypeptide(L)'
;MTTARPQHDDIDHAARSDVRLAVGVVAVALVGFAVLVVLPSAVTDFTAPAGTDALWSLGGSLTLVLAPVAAGLAGLASAVVLWRRDDLGDTTRRLHLVVLLAVAAFAVFLASPAGRSAIAWWRD
;
A
#
# COMPACT_ATOMS: atom_id res chain seq x y z
N MET A 1 -25.52 40.55 4.19
CA MET A 1 -24.10 40.25 3.94
C MET A 1 -23.84 38.88 4.54
N THR A 2 -24.02 37.85 3.72
CA THR A 2 -24.09 36.44 4.15
C THR A 2 -22.68 35.86 4.06
N THR A 3 -22.07 35.56 5.20
CA THR A 3 -20.76 34.91 5.28
C THR A 3 -20.91 33.45 4.85
N ALA A 4 -20.75 33.21 3.55
CA ALA A 4 -20.71 31.86 2.98
C ALA A 4 -19.57 31.06 3.61
N ARG A 5 -19.88 29.82 3.97
CA ARG A 5 -19.08 28.86 4.76
C ARG A 5 -17.99 28.24 3.88
N PRO A 6 -16.72 28.69 3.91
CA PRO A 6 -15.66 28.18 3.04
C PRO A 6 -14.98 26.92 3.62
N GLN A 7 -15.19 26.68 4.92
CA GLN A 7 -14.41 25.72 5.69
C GLN A 7 -14.80 24.26 5.45
N HIS A 8 -15.99 23.98 4.90
CA HIS A 8 -16.46 22.61 4.69
C HIS A 8 -15.92 22.01 3.39
N ASP A 9 -15.89 22.80 2.31
CA ASP A 9 -15.40 22.36 0.99
C ASP A 9 -13.89 22.07 0.99
N ASP A 10 -13.11 22.83 1.76
CA ASP A 10 -11.67 22.62 1.94
C ASP A 10 -11.36 21.32 2.69
N ILE A 11 -12.14 20.99 3.73
CA ILE A 11 -11.99 19.75 4.51
C ILE A 11 -12.31 18.52 3.65
N ASP A 12 -13.34 18.62 2.80
CA ASP A 12 -13.73 17.54 1.90
C ASP A 12 -12.71 17.32 0.78
N HIS A 13 -12.09 18.39 0.27
CA HIS A 13 -10.99 18.29 -0.68
C HIS A 13 -9.75 17.64 -0.06
N ALA A 14 -9.36 18.06 1.15
CA ALA A 14 -8.25 17.47 1.87
C ALA A 14 -8.48 15.97 2.11
N ALA A 15 -9.66 15.59 2.61
CA ALA A 15 -10.00 14.18 2.86
C ALA A 15 -9.97 13.32 1.59
N ARG A 16 -10.41 13.85 0.43
CA ARG A 16 -10.31 13.14 -0.85
C ARG A 16 -8.87 12.99 -1.34
N SER A 17 -8.05 14.03 -1.14
CA SER A 17 -6.62 13.99 -1.48
C SER A 17 -5.89 12.93 -0.65
N ASP A 18 -6.15 12.90 0.66
CA ASP A 18 -5.56 11.94 1.59
C ASP A 18 -5.93 10.49 1.23
N VAL A 19 -7.19 10.26 0.84
CA VAL A 19 -7.65 8.93 0.38
C VAL A 19 -6.92 8.49 -0.90
N ARG A 20 -6.77 9.40 -1.87
CA ARG A 20 -6.10 9.09 -3.13
C ARG A 20 -4.63 8.82 -2.90
N LEU A 21 -3.99 9.57 -2.01
CA LEU A 21 -2.63 9.35 -1.59
C LEU A 21 -2.48 7.97 -0.92
N ALA A 22 -3.37 7.62 0.02
CA ALA A 22 -3.36 6.33 0.69
C ALA A 22 -3.51 5.17 -0.31
N VAL A 23 -4.45 5.26 -1.25
CA VAL A 23 -4.63 4.27 -2.32
C VAL A 23 -3.36 4.18 -3.18
N GLY A 24 -2.79 5.31 -3.60
CA GLY A 24 -1.58 5.36 -4.40
C GLY A 24 -0.38 4.72 -3.69
N VAL A 25 -0.17 5.03 -2.42
CA VAL A 25 0.90 4.47 -1.59
C VAL A 25 0.75 2.95 -1.47
N VAL A 26 -0.46 2.46 -1.17
CA VAL A 26 -0.72 1.02 -1.06
C VAL A 26 -0.53 0.32 -2.39
N ALA A 27 -1.02 0.89 -3.49
CA ALA A 27 -0.86 0.31 -4.82
C ALA A 27 0.62 0.23 -5.21
N VAL A 28 1.39 1.32 -5.03
CA VAL A 28 2.82 1.34 -5.35
C VAL A 28 3.60 0.37 -4.47
N ALA A 29 3.29 0.29 -3.18
CA ALA A 29 3.92 -0.65 -2.25
C ALA A 29 3.69 -2.11 -2.68
N LEU A 30 2.43 -2.46 -3.00
CA LEU A 30 2.05 -3.80 -3.44
C LEU A 30 2.69 -4.17 -4.77
N VAL A 31 2.66 -3.26 -5.75
CA VAL A 31 3.25 -3.50 -7.07
C VAL A 31 4.77 -3.62 -6.96
N GLY A 32 5.42 -2.75 -6.21
CA GLY A 32 6.87 -2.81 -5.99
C GLY A 32 7.28 -4.13 -5.34
N PHE A 33 6.58 -4.57 -4.30
CA PHE A 33 6.83 -5.85 -3.64
C PHE A 33 6.57 -7.04 -4.58
N ALA A 34 5.46 -7.02 -5.33
CA ALA A 34 5.13 -8.08 -6.26
C ALA A 34 6.19 -8.22 -7.37
N VAL A 35 6.65 -7.11 -7.94
CA VAL A 35 7.63 -7.09 -9.03
C VAL A 35 9.04 -7.44 -8.55
N LEU A 36 9.45 -6.94 -7.38
CA LEU A 36 10.83 -7.05 -6.92
C LEU A 36 11.09 -8.26 -6.03
N VAL A 37 10.06 -8.88 -5.46
CA VAL A 37 10.19 -10.00 -4.51
C VAL A 37 9.40 -11.22 -4.97
N VAL A 38 8.09 -11.07 -5.19
CA VAL A 38 7.22 -12.23 -5.46
C VAL A 38 7.48 -12.82 -6.84
N LEU A 39 7.50 -11.99 -7.88
CA LEU A 39 7.65 -12.45 -9.26
C LEU A 39 9.01 -13.16 -9.48
N PRO A 40 10.16 -12.61 -9.03
CA PRO A 40 11.43 -13.32 -9.12
C PRO A 40 11.43 -14.65 -8.37
N SER A 41 10.84 -14.70 -7.18
CA SER A 41 10.76 -15.96 -6.40
C SER A 41 9.90 -17.04 -7.05
N ALA A 42 8.99 -16.67 -7.95
CA ALA A 42 8.10 -17.59 -8.65
C ALA A 42 8.68 -18.08 -9.99
N VAL A 43 9.72 -17.44 -10.51
CA VAL A 43 10.37 -17.81 -11.77
C VAL A 43 11.57 -18.69 -11.46
N THR A 44 11.55 -19.92 -11.98
CA THR A 44 12.68 -20.85 -11.87
C THR A 44 13.89 -20.28 -12.61
N ASP A 45 15.06 -20.34 -11.98
CA ASP A 45 16.33 -19.82 -12.52
C ASP A 45 16.28 -18.32 -12.90
N PHE A 46 15.58 -17.51 -12.09
CA PHE A 46 15.55 -16.07 -12.30
C PHE A 46 16.96 -15.46 -12.27
N THR A 47 17.35 -14.85 -13.38
CA THR A 47 18.56 -14.04 -13.48
C THR A 47 18.18 -12.59 -13.73
N ALA A 48 18.66 -11.69 -12.88
CA ALA A 48 18.47 -10.25 -13.08
C ALA A 48 19.05 -9.82 -14.45
N PRO A 49 18.35 -8.96 -15.20
CA PRO A 49 18.91 -8.37 -16.42
C PRO A 49 20.23 -7.66 -16.13
N ALA A 50 21.21 -7.81 -17.02
CA ALA A 50 22.52 -7.19 -16.86
C ALA A 50 22.41 -5.66 -16.61
N GLY A 51 23.12 -5.15 -15.61
CA GLY A 51 23.09 -3.73 -15.24
C GLY A 51 21.91 -3.31 -14.35
N THR A 52 21.08 -4.26 -13.90
CA THR A 52 20.00 -3.98 -12.93
C THR A 52 20.31 -4.49 -11.52
N ASP A 53 21.53 -4.94 -11.24
CA ASP A 53 21.91 -5.57 -9.97
C ASP A 53 21.59 -4.70 -8.76
N ALA A 54 21.89 -3.40 -8.84
CA ALA A 54 21.58 -2.44 -7.78
C ALA A 54 20.07 -2.26 -7.56
N LEU A 55 19.25 -2.35 -8.61
CA LEU A 55 17.79 -2.26 -8.50
C LEU A 55 17.22 -3.47 -7.75
N TRP A 56 17.70 -4.67 -8.04
CA TRP A 56 17.22 -5.89 -7.36
C TRP A 56 17.73 -5.98 -5.92
N SER A 57 19.03 -5.72 -5.73
CA SER A 57 19.67 -5.72 -4.40
C SER A 57 19.05 -4.66 -3.46
N LEU A 58 19.05 -3.39 -3.88
CA LEU A 58 18.57 -2.31 -3.03
C LEU A 58 17.05 -2.19 -3.08
N GLY A 59 16.46 -2.24 -4.26
CA GLY A 59 15.01 -2.10 -4.44
C GLY A 59 14.24 -3.25 -3.81
N GLY A 60 14.71 -4.50 -3.96
CA GLY A 60 14.12 -5.65 -3.30
C GLY A 60 14.19 -5.52 -1.77
N SER A 61 15.37 -5.22 -1.22
CA SER A 61 15.55 -5.04 0.24
C SER A 61 14.66 -3.91 0.78
N LEU A 62 14.62 -2.80 0.07
CA LEU A 62 13.83 -1.64 0.43
C LEU A 62 12.33 -1.96 0.39
N THR A 63 11.86 -2.67 -0.63
CA THR A 63 10.44 -3.04 -0.74
C THR A 63 10.02 -4.09 0.28
N LEU A 64 10.88 -5.04 0.64
CA LEU A 64 10.62 -5.98 1.74
C LEU A 64 10.27 -5.28 3.06
N VAL A 65 10.91 -4.14 3.34
CA VAL A 65 10.71 -3.39 4.59
C VAL A 65 9.65 -2.30 4.41
N LEU A 66 9.78 -1.48 3.38
CA LEU A 66 8.93 -0.31 3.19
C LEU A 66 7.52 -0.68 2.73
N ALA A 67 7.31 -1.74 1.95
CA ALA A 67 5.97 -2.06 1.48
C ALA A 67 5.04 -2.46 2.65
N PRO A 68 5.43 -3.37 3.58
CA PRO A 68 4.62 -3.66 4.77
C PRO A 68 4.39 -2.45 5.66
N VAL A 69 5.42 -1.62 5.88
CA VAL A 69 5.30 -0.41 6.70
C VAL A 69 4.35 0.60 6.07
N ALA A 70 4.52 0.90 4.79
CA ALA A 70 3.67 1.84 4.06
C ALA A 70 2.21 1.36 3.99
N ALA A 71 1.99 0.07 3.69
CA ALA A 71 0.68 -0.54 3.69
C ALA A 71 0.02 -0.49 5.09
N GLY A 72 0.77 -0.82 6.14
CA GLY A 72 0.30 -0.77 7.52
C GLY A 72 -0.10 0.65 7.96
N LEU A 73 0.73 1.66 7.65
CA LEU A 73 0.43 3.06 7.96
C LEU A 73 -0.79 3.57 7.20
N ALA A 74 -0.91 3.26 5.90
CA ALA A 74 -2.07 3.65 5.09
C ALA A 74 -3.36 2.95 5.57
N GLY A 75 -3.25 1.68 5.97
CA GLY A 75 -4.35 0.93 6.59
C GLY A 75 -4.77 1.54 7.92
N LEU A 76 -3.82 1.86 8.79
CA LEU A 76 -4.10 2.49 10.09
C LEU A 76 -4.75 3.87 9.92
N ALA A 77 -4.23 4.71 9.02
CA ALA A 77 -4.83 6.00 8.71
C ALA A 77 -6.27 5.85 8.21
N SER A 78 -6.52 4.88 7.32
CA SER A 78 -7.87 4.59 6.80
C SER A 78 -8.82 4.07 7.87
N ALA A 79 -8.34 3.21 8.77
CA ALA A 79 -9.14 2.71 9.90
C ALA A 79 -9.51 3.85 10.86
N VAL A 80 -8.58 4.74 11.19
CA VAL A 80 -8.82 5.89 12.06
C VAL A 80 -9.86 6.83 11.44
N VAL A 81 -9.79 7.10 10.13
CA VAL A 81 -10.77 7.96 9.44
C VAL A 81 -12.15 7.33 9.47
N LEU A 82 -12.27 6.03 9.15
CA LEU A 82 -13.54 5.32 9.19
C LEU A 82 -14.15 5.22 10.59
N TRP A 83 -13.31 5.15 11.63
CA TRP A 83 -13.78 5.11 13.01
C TRP A 83 -14.20 6.49 13.54
N ARG A 84 -13.47 7.55 13.20
CA ARG A 84 -13.71 8.89 13.76
C ARG A 84 -14.71 9.75 12.99
N ARG A 85 -15.04 9.40 11.74
CA ARG A 85 -15.94 10.19 10.90
C ARG A 85 -17.13 9.36 10.42
N ASP A 86 -18.32 9.70 10.92
CA ASP A 86 -19.57 9.08 10.50
C ASP A 86 -20.14 9.69 9.22
N ASP A 87 -19.78 10.94 8.91
CA ASP A 87 -20.29 11.76 7.80
C ASP A 87 -19.50 11.63 6.49
N LEU A 88 -18.71 10.56 6.34
CA LEU A 88 -17.99 10.29 5.10
C LEU A 88 -18.95 9.95 3.96
N GLY A 89 -18.83 10.68 2.84
CA GLY A 89 -19.53 10.32 1.59
C GLY A 89 -19.19 8.90 1.13
N ASP A 90 -20.17 8.22 0.52
CA ASP A 90 -20.11 6.79 0.16
C ASP A 90 -18.85 6.41 -0.63
N THR A 91 -18.45 7.24 -1.60
CA THR A 91 -17.25 6.99 -2.42
C THR A 91 -15.98 7.00 -1.58
N THR A 92 -15.82 7.97 -0.68
CA THR A 92 -14.65 8.09 0.21
C THR A 92 -14.60 6.92 1.19
N ARG A 93 -15.76 6.57 1.77
CA ARG A 93 -15.89 5.40 2.65
C ARG A 93 -15.48 4.11 1.94
N ARG A 94 -15.96 3.89 0.70
CA ARG A 94 -15.59 2.73 -0.13
C ARG A 94 -14.08 2.67 -0.40
N LEU A 95 -13.44 3.80 -0.70
CA LEU A 95 -12.00 3.84 -0.97
C LEU A 95 -11.18 3.44 0.27
N HIS A 96 -11.54 3.93 1.46
CA HIS A 96 -10.88 3.48 2.70
C HIS A 96 -11.09 1.99 2.98
N LEU A 97 -12.29 1.46 2.70
CA LEU A 97 -12.55 0.02 2.82
C LEU A 97 -11.70 -0.79 1.83
N VAL A 98 -11.52 -0.32 0.60
CA VAL A 98 -10.63 -0.95 -0.39
C VAL A 98 -9.18 -0.95 0.11
N VAL A 99 -8.71 0.16 0.69
CA VAL A 99 -7.37 0.22 1.31
C VAL A 99 -7.25 -0.83 2.42
N LEU A 100 -8.19 -0.90 3.34
CA LEU A 100 -8.16 -1.89 4.42
C LEU A 100 -8.16 -3.33 3.90
N LEU A 101 -8.97 -3.62 2.88
CA LEU A 101 -9.05 -4.93 2.27
C LEU A 101 -7.73 -5.30 1.57
N ALA A 102 -7.11 -4.37 0.85
CA ALA A 102 -5.81 -4.56 0.22
C ALA A 102 -4.70 -4.81 1.26
N VAL A 103 -4.66 -4.04 2.35
CA VAL A 103 -3.71 -4.21 3.44
C VAL A 103 -3.91 -5.56 4.14
N ALA A 104 -5.16 -5.96 4.39
CA ALA A 104 -5.48 -7.25 4.98
C ALA A 104 -5.05 -8.42 4.07
N ALA A 105 -5.36 -8.35 2.77
CA ALA A 105 -4.92 -9.34 1.79
C ALA A 105 -3.39 -9.44 1.74
N PHE A 106 -2.69 -8.31 1.81
CA PHE A 106 -1.24 -8.29 1.86
C PHE A 106 -0.68 -8.95 3.11
N ALA A 107 -1.23 -8.63 4.28
CA ALA A 107 -0.82 -9.25 5.55
C ALA A 107 -1.07 -10.77 5.55
N VAL A 108 -2.21 -11.22 5.02
CA VAL A 108 -2.51 -12.64 4.85
C VAL A 108 -1.51 -13.31 3.90
N PHE A 109 -1.17 -12.66 2.78
CA PHE A 109 -0.15 -13.16 1.88
C PHE A 109 1.21 -13.30 2.58
N LEU A 110 1.68 -12.27 3.29
CA LEU A 110 2.95 -12.30 4.02
C LEU A 110 2.98 -13.41 5.09
N ALA A 111 1.85 -13.69 5.74
CA ALA A 111 1.72 -14.77 6.72
C ALA A 111 1.60 -16.18 6.09
N SER A 112 1.21 -16.25 4.82
CA SER A 112 1.02 -17.52 4.11
C SER A 112 2.35 -18.25 3.87
N PRO A 113 2.34 -19.57 3.59
CA PRO A 113 3.53 -20.30 3.17
C PRO A 113 4.23 -19.67 1.95
N ALA A 114 3.45 -19.19 0.97
CA ALA A 114 3.97 -18.56 -0.24
C ALA A 114 4.67 -17.22 0.02
N GLY A 115 4.10 -16.38 0.90
CA GLY A 115 4.75 -15.13 1.29
C GLY A 115 6.05 -15.38 2.05
N ARG A 116 6.05 -16.36 2.97
CA ARG A 116 7.25 -16.76 3.71
C ARG A 116 8.32 -17.34 2.79
N SER A 117 7.96 -18.14 1.80
CA SER A 117 8.92 -18.66 0.81
C SER A 117 9.50 -17.57 -0.07
N ALA A 118 8.70 -16.58 -0.50
CA ALA A 118 9.18 -15.44 -1.28
C ALA A 118 10.19 -14.59 -0.48
N ILE A 119 9.93 -14.37 0.82
CA ILE A 119 10.87 -13.66 1.71
C ILE A 119 12.13 -14.49 1.94
N ALA A 120 12.01 -15.81 2.11
CA ALA A 120 13.16 -16.70 2.28
C ALA A 120 14.04 -16.75 1.03
N TRP A 121 13.43 -16.87 -0.15
CA TRP A 121 14.13 -16.80 -1.43
C TRP A 121 14.95 -15.51 -1.57
N TRP A 122 14.41 -14.38 -1.08
CA TRP A 122 15.15 -13.13 -1.11
C TRP A 122 16.14 -12.94 0.08
N ARG A 123 16.38 -13.94 0.90
CA ARG A 123 17.46 -13.89 1.90
C ARG A 123 18.62 -14.83 1.56
N ASP A 124 18.33 -15.84 0.75
CA ASP A 124 19.28 -16.81 0.23
C ASP A 124 20.11 -16.21 -0.91
#